data_AF-T1C6H2-F1
#
_entry.id   AF-T1C6H2-F1
#
_cell.length_a   1.000
_cell.length_b   1.000
_cell.length_c   1.000
_cell.angle_alpha   90.00
_cell.angle_beta   90.00
_cell.angle_gamma   90.00
#
_symmetry.space_group_name_H-M   'P 1'
#
loop_
_entity.id
_entity.type
_entity.pdbx_description
1 polymer ?
#
loop_
_entity_poly.entity_id
_entity_poly.type
_entity_poly.pdbx_seq_one_letter_code
_entity_poly.pdbx_strand_id
1 'polypeptide(L)'
;VMTILKFVEILAGGIIAGIIGSITGLGGGSVLVPILTLFYGVPIIFATGASLISTIATSAGSAGTYTKKRIANVKIGVGLEVATTLGAIVGSLTVTVVYKYSLEWVLYLLFGIVILTSIIPTINRGKYEETKVVKPDFTSRIFQLHGKYYDQKESKTINYIGIRWWLGEIIMFFAGMLS
;
A
#
# COMPACT_ATOMS: atom_id res chain seq x y z
N VAL A 1 31.35 -10.51 -13.37
CA VAL A 1 31.32 -11.44 -12.21
C VAL A 1 30.98 -10.63 -10.98
N MET A 2 29.90 -10.97 -10.28
CA MET A 2 29.51 -10.27 -9.06
C MET A 2 30.46 -10.71 -7.94
N THR A 3 31.26 -9.80 -7.41
CA THR A 3 32.15 -10.11 -6.28
C THR A 3 31.29 -10.47 -5.08
N ILE A 4 31.68 -11.49 -4.30
CA ILE A 4 30.96 -11.95 -3.10
C ILE A 4 30.61 -10.78 -2.17
N LEU A 5 31.51 -9.80 -2.06
CA LEU A 5 31.31 -8.57 -1.30
C LEU A 5 30.06 -7.79 -1.76
N LYS A 6 29.90 -7.56 -3.07
CA LYS A 6 28.73 -6.85 -3.63
C LYS A 6 27.42 -7.60 -3.38
N PHE A 7 27.45 -8.93 -3.40
CA PHE A 7 26.28 -9.74 -3.07
C PHE A 7 25.84 -9.52 -1.63
N VAL A 8 26.79 -9.53 -0.68
CA VAL A 8 26.51 -9.32 0.74
C VAL A 8 25.98 -7.90 0.98
N GLU A 9 26.54 -6.88 0.33
CA GLU A 9 26.07 -5.50 0.46
C GLU A 9 24.62 -5.32 -0.05
N ILE A 10 24.30 -5.86 -1.24
CA ILE A 10 22.95 -5.78 -1.80
C ILE A 10 21.96 -6.56 -0.93
N LEU A 11 22.36 -7.71 -0.40
CA LEU A 11 21.54 -8.50 0.52
C LEU A 11 21.25 -7.71 1.80
N ALA A 12 22.27 -7.08 2.40
CA ALA A 12 22.10 -6.25 3.59
C ALA A 12 21.19 -5.04 3.30
N GLY A 13 21.38 -4.36 2.17
CA GLY A 13 20.53 -3.26 1.72
C GLY A 13 19.07 -3.70 1.54
N GLY A 14 18.84 -4.88 0.96
CA GLY A 14 17.52 -5.48 0.81
C GLY A 14 16.85 -5.79 2.16
N ILE A 15 17.59 -6.33 3.13
CA ILE A 15 17.08 -6.59 4.49
C ILE A 15 16.68 -5.27 5.16
N ILE A 16 17.53 -4.23 5.09
CA ILE A 16 17.23 -2.92 5.66
C ILE A 16 15.99 -2.31 5.01
N ALA A 17 15.92 -2.35 3.67
CA ALA A 17 14.76 -1.86 2.92
C ALA A 17 13.47 -2.61 3.31
N GLY A 18 13.54 -3.93 3.51
CA GLY A 18 12.42 -4.76 3.98
C GLY A 18 11.98 -4.42 5.40
N ILE A 19 12.93 -4.22 6.34
CA ILE A 19 12.62 -3.80 7.72
C ILE A 19 11.92 -2.43 7.71
N ILE A 20 12.49 -1.44 7.04
CA ILE A 20 11.89 -0.10 6.91
C ILE A 20 10.52 -0.21 6.24
N GLY A 21 10.42 -1.00 5.18
CA GLY A 21 9.18 -1.27 4.46
C GLY A 21 8.08 -1.86 5.33
N SER A 22 8.44 -2.80 6.21
CA SER A 22 7.50 -3.46 7.12
C SER A 22 6.98 -2.52 8.22
N ILE A 23 7.85 -1.65 8.75
CA ILE A 23 7.49 -0.68 9.81
C ILE A 23 6.64 0.44 9.23
N THR A 24 6.98 0.93 8.04
CA THR A 24 6.25 2.01 7.37
C THR A 24 4.96 1.54 6.70
N GLY A 25 4.82 0.24 6.44
CA GLY A 25 3.69 -0.36 5.73
C GLY A 25 3.70 -0.08 4.22
N LEU A 26 4.80 0.43 3.67
CA LEU A 26 4.95 0.78 2.25
C LEU A 26 5.53 -0.36 1.39
N GLY A 27 5.86 -1.52 1.98
CA GLY A 27 6.36 -2.69 1.25
C GLY A 27 7.85 -2.68 0.92
N GLY A 28 8.60 -1.64 1.30
CA GLY A 28 10.05 -1.59 1.15
C GLY A 28 10.56 -1.31 -0.26
N GLY A 29 9.69 -1.41 -1.29
CA GLY A 29 10.04 -1.07 -2.66
C GLY A 29 10.42 0.40 -2.85
N SER A 30 9.80 1.32 -2.10
CA SER A 30 10.13 2.74 -2.09
C SER A 30 11.58 3.03 -1.66
N VAL A 31 12.17 2.15 -0.86
CA VAL A 31 13.57 2.23 -0.42
C VAL A 31 14.48 1.43 -1.34
N LEU A 32 14.02 0.26 -1.81
CA LEU A 32 14.82 -0.64 -2.63
C LEU A 32 15.13 -0.09 -4.03
N VAL A 33 14.18 0.62 -4.67
CA VAL A 33 14.40 1.20 -6.01
C VAL A 33 15.56 2.21 -5.99
N PRO A 34 15.56 3.26 -5.15
CA PRO A 34 16.70 4.19 -5.07
C PRO A 34 18.03 3.52 -4.73
N ILE A 35 18.02 2.51 -3.85
CA ILE A 35 19.24 1.76 -3.51
C ILE A 35 19.82 1.10 -4.77
N LEU A 36 19.00 0.32 -5.48
CA LEU A 36 19.46 -0.43 -6.65
C LEU A 36 19.83 0.50 -7.82
N THR A 37 19.08 1.57 -8.05
CA THR A 37 19.32 2.45 -9.20
C THR A 37 20.45 3.45 -8.96
N LEU A 38 20.47 4.14 -7.81
CA LEU A 38 21.41 5.23 -7.56
C LEU A 38 22.76 4.74 -7.04
N PHE A 39 22.78 3.71 -6.19
CA PHE A 39 24.03 3.21 -5.59
C PHE A 39 24.66 2.08 -6.41
N TYR A 40 23.84 1.21 -6.99
CA TYR A 40 24.33 0.03 -7.73
C TYR A 40 24.21 0.17 -9.26
N GLY A 41 23.62 1.25 -9.77
CA GLY A 41 23.50 1.50 -11.21
C GLY A 41 22.63 0.48 -11.94
N VAL A 42 21.76 -0.25 -11.23
CA VAL A 42 20.86 -1.23 -11.82
C VAL A 42 19.83 -0.48 -12.68
N PRO A 43 19.58 -0.92 -13.93
CA PRO A 43 18.57 -0.28 -14.77
C PRO A 43 17.21 -0.30 -14.06
N ILE A 44 16.49 0.83 -14.13
CA ILE A 44 15.26 1.04 -13.37
C ILE A 44 14.19 -0.04 -13.63
N ILE A 45 14.16 -0.63 -14.82
CA ILE A 45 13.24 -1.72 -15.16
C ILE A 45 13.48 -2.99 -14.34
N PHE A 46 14.74 -3.31 -14.03
CA PHE A 46 15.07 -4.45 -13.17
C PHE A 46 14.88 -4.11 -11.69
N ALA A 47 15.25 -2.89 -11.30
CA ALA A 47 15.08 -2.43 -9.92
C ALA A 47 13.60 -2.39 -9.50
N THR A 48 12.72 -1.90 -10.38
CA THR A 48 11.26 -1.87 -10.15
C THR A 48 10.69 -3.29 -10.05
N GLY A 49 11.07 -4.21 -10.95
CA GLY A 49 10.68 -5.63 -10.85
C GLY A 49 11.11 -6.28 -9.53
N ALA A 50 12.37 -6.08 -9.11
CA ALA A 50 12.86 -6.59 -7.83
C ALA A 50 12.11 -5.97 -6.62
N SER A 51 11.78 -4.68 -6.70
CA SER A 51 11.03 -3.97 -5.66
C SER A 51 9.60 -4.48 -5.47
N LEU A 52 8.95 -4.91 -6.56
CA LEU A 52 7.62 -5.53 -6.50
C LEU A 52 7.67 -6.86 -5.75
N ILE A 53 8.66 -7.71 -6.04
CA ILE A 53 8.86 -8.99 -5.34
C ILE A 53 9.08 -8.75 -3.85
N SER A 54 9.95 -7.79 -3.50
CA SER A 54 10.19 -7.40 -2.10
C SER A 54 8.92 -6.89 -1.40
N THR A 55 8.11 -6.12 -2.11
CA THR A 55 6.85 -5.55 -1.61
C THR A 55 5.82 -6.63 -1.34
N ILE A 56 5.68 -7.59 -2.24
CA ILE A 56 4.79 -8.75 -2.05
C ILE A 56 5.24 -9.56 -0.84
N ALA A 57 6.54 -9.90 -0.73
CA ALA A 57 7.07 -10.69 0.37
C ALA A 57 6.88 -10.01 1.74
N THR A 58 7.18 -8.71 1.82
CA THR A 58 7.06 -7.92 3.06
C THR A 58 5.59 -7.74 3.47
N SER A 59 4.70 -7.50 2.51
CA SER A 59 3.27 -7.34 2.75
C SER A 59 2.61 -8.65 3.18
N ALA A 60 2.96 -9.78 2.56
CA ALA A 60 2.46 -11.08 2.95
C ALA A 60 2.90 -11.46 4.38
N GLY A 61 4.17 -11.18 4.72
CA GLY A 61 4.71 -11.42 6.06
C GLY A 61 3.98 -10.64 7.16
N SER A 62 3.71 -9.36 6.94
CA SER A 62 2.98 -8.51 7.91
C SER A 62 1.49 -8.84 7.95
N ALA A 63 0.85 -9.07 6.80
CA ALA A 63 -0.57 -9.41 6.69
C ALA A 63 -0.90 -10.69 7.47
N GLY A 64 -0.07 -11.74 7.39
CA GLY A 64 -0.30 -12.97 8.15
C GLY A 64 -0.36 -12.76 9.66
N THR A 65 0.51 -11.88 10.20
CA THR A 65 0.51 -11.55 11.63
C THR A 65 -0.68 -10.67 12.01
N TYR A 66 -1.01 -9.65 11.21
CA TYR A 66 -2.09 -8.72 11.52
C TYR A 66 -3.48 -9.33 11.40
N THR A 67 -3.69 -10.23 10.43
CA THR A 67 -4.94 -10.99 10.28
C THR A 67 -5.11 -12.00 11.41
N LYS A 68 -4.05 -12.73 11.79
CA LYS A 68 -4.08 -13.65 12.94
C LYS A 68 -4.44 -12.95 14.25
N LYS A 69 -3.92 -11.72 14.45
CA LYS A 69 -4.24 -10.88 15.62
C LYS A 69 -5.58 -10.14 15.50
N ARG A 70 -6.33 -10.31 14.40
CA ARG A 70 -7.60 -9.62 14.08
C ARG A 70 -7.51 -8.08 14.04
N ILE A 71 -6.30 -7.55 13.96
CA ILE A 71 -6.02 -6.12 13.83
C ILE A 71 -6.44 -5.65 12.43
N ALA A 72 -6.14 -6.45 11.41
CA ALA A 72 -6.61 -6.23 10.04
C ALA A 72 -7.96 -6.92 9.80
N ASN A 73 -8.93 -6.18 9.25
CA ASN A 73 -10.21 -6.75 8.82
C ASN A 73 -10.11 -7.25 7.39
N VAL A 74 -10.17 -8.58 7.21
CA VAL A 74 -10.04 -9.24 5.91
C VAL A 74 -11.13 -8.80 4.93
N LYS A 75 -12.37 -8.55 5.39
CA LYS A 75 -13.46 -8.12 4.50
C LYS A 75 -13.17 -6.77 3.86
N ILE A 76 -12.65 -5.84 4.66
CA ILE A 76 -12.23 -4.51 4.19
C ILE A 76 -11.08 -4.68 3.20
N GLY A 77 -10.07 -5.49 3.55
CA GLY A 77 -8.90 -5.72 2.70
C GLY A 77 -9.26 -6.29 1.32
N VAL A 78 -10.07 -7.35 1.28
CA VAL A 78 -10.51 -7.97 0.03
C VAL A 78 -11.35 -7.02 -0.82
N GLY A 79 -12.20 -6.20 -0.20
CA GLY A 79 -12.93 -5.14 -0.91
C GLY A 79 -11.99 -4.21 -1.66
N LEU A 80 -11.07 -3.60 -0.90
CA LEU A 80 -10.12 -2.63 -1.43
C LEU A 80 -9.22 -3.23 -2.52
N GLU A 81 -8.83 -4.50 -2.37
CA GLU A 81 -8.09 -5.26 -3.37
C GLU A 81 -8.90 -5.41 -4.67
N VAL A 82 -10.15 -5.87 -4.60
CA VAL A 82 -11.02 -6.05 -5.76
C VAL A 82 -11.22 -4.73 -6.51
N ALA A 83 -11.49 -3.63 -5.80
CA ALA A 83 -11.60 -2.32 -6.42
C ALA A 83 -10.30 -1.91 -7.14
N THR A 84 -9.15 -2.10 -6.50
CA THR A 84 -7.84 -1.78 -7.10
C THR A 84 -7.58 -2.62 -8.34
N THR A 85 -7.83 -3.93 -8.29
CA THR A 85 -7.63 -4.82 -9.44
C THR A 85 -8.54 -4.47 -10.61
N LEU A 86 -9.82 -4.20 -10.36
CA LEU A 86 -10.75 -3.73 -11.39
C LEU A 86 -10.30 -2.41 -12.00
N GLY A 87 -9.85 -1.48 -11.16
CA GLY A 87 -9.23 -0.23 -11.57
C GLY A 87 -8.07 -0.46 -12.53
N ALA A 88 -7.11 -1.31 -12.14
CA ALA A 88 -5.92 -1.61 -12.94
C ALA A 88 -6.25 -2.26 -14.28
N ILE A 89 -7.24 -3.15 -14.32
CA ILE A 89 -7.73 -3.74 -15.58
C ILE A 89 -8.29 -2.63 -16.48
N VAL A 90 -9.14 -1.75 -15.93
CA VAL A 90 -9.70 -0.63 -16.69
C VAL A 90 -8.58 0.29 -17.20
N GLY A 91 -7.64 0.68 -16.32
CA GLY A 91 -6.48 1.52 -16.65
C GLY A 91 -5.66 0.94 -17.80
N SER A 92 -5.30 -0.34 -17.70
CA SER A 92 -4.58 -1.09 -18.73
C SER A 92 -5.30 -1.10 -20.07
N LEU A 93 -6.62 -1.30 -20.09
CA LEU A 93 -7.42 -1.29 -21.32
C LEU A 93 -7.54 0.11 -21.94
N THR A 94 -7.60 1.17 -21.12
CA THR A 94 -7.68 2.55 -21.61
C THR A 94 -6.34 3.15 -22.03
N VAL A 95 -5.20 2.54 -21.69
CA VAL A 95 -3.87 3.12 -21.99
C VAL A 95 -3.66 3.35 -23.49
N THR A 96 -4.17 2.46 -24.34
CA THR A 96 -4.10 2.60 -25.81
C THR A 96 -4.86 3.83 -26.30
N VAL A 97 -5.99 4.17 -25.66
CA VAL A 97 -6.77 5.36 -25.97
C VAL A 97 -6.02 6.62 -25.54
N VAL A 98 -5.39 6.59 -24.36
CA VAL A 98 -4.57 7.70 -23.85
C VAL A 98 -3.45 8.04 -24.83
N TYR A 99 -2.70 7.04 -25.30
CA TYR A 99 -1.63 7.25 -26.29
C TYR A 99 -2.18 7.74 -27.63
N LYS A 100 -3.30 7.17 -28.10
CA LYS A 100 -3.92 7.55 -29.38
C LYS A 100 -4.30 9.02 -29.44
N TYR A 101 -4.79 9.59 -28.33
CA TYR A 101 -5.21 10.99 -28.25
C TYR A 101 -4.14 11.90 -27.61
N SER A 102 -2.91 11.41 -27.40
CA SER A 102 -1.80 12.15 -26.77
C SER A 102 -2.17 12.75 -25.40
N LEU A 103 -2.95 12.00 -24.60
CA LEU A 103 -3.44 12.41 -23.28
C LEU A 103 -2.49 12.05 -22.13
N GLU A 104 -1.21 11.80 -22.42
CA GLU A 104 -0.19 11.41 -21.43
C GLU A 104 -0.05 12.43 -20.29
N TRP A 105 -0.25 13.72 -20.60
CA TRP A 105 -0.23 14.80 -19.62
C TRP A 105 -1.28 14.60 -18.50
N VAL A 106 -2.40 13.94 -18.79
CA VAL A 106 -3.44 13.63 -17.82
C VAL A 106 -2.91 12.63 -16.78
N LEU A 107 -2.15 11.61 -17.22
CA LEU A 107 -1.55 10.64 -16.31
C LEU A 107 -0.52 11.32 -15.39
N TYR A 108 0.33 12.18 -15.93
CA TYR A 108 1.30 12.94 -15.12
C TYR A 108 0.62 13.86 -14.10
N LEU A 109 -0.46 14.54 -14.51
CA LEU A 109 -1.23 15.41 -13.62
C LEU A 109 -1.91 14.60 -12.51
N LEU A 110 -2.55 13.48 -12.85
CA LEU A 110 -3.19 12.60 -11.88
C LEU A 110 -2.18 12.03 -10.88
N PHE A 111 -1.03 11.53 -11.36
CA PHE A 111 0.04 11.04 -10.51
C PHE A 111 0.59 12.13 -9.58
N GLY A 112 0.78 13.34 -10.10
CA GLY A 112 1.18 14.51 -9.33
C GLY A 112 0.18 14.84 -8.21
N ILE A 113 -1.13 14.86 -8.52
CA ILE A 113 -2.19 15.09 -7.52
C ILE A 113 -2.18 14.01 -6.45
N VAL A 114 -2.03 12.73 -6.83
CA VAL A 114 -1.99 11.60 -5.87
C VAL A 114 -0.81 11.75 -4.91
N ILE A 115 0.39 12.09 -5.40
CA ILE A 115 1.56 12.31 -4.54
C ILE A 115 1.32 13.49 -3.59
N LEU A 116 0.84 14.62 -4.10
CA LEU A 116 0.59 15.82 -3.27
C LEU A 116 -0.45 15.55 -2.19
N THR A 117 -1.55 14.87 -2.53
CA THR A 117 -2.63 14.56 -1.58
C THR A 117 -2.23 13.48 -0.58
N SER A 118 -1.31 12.57 -0.92
CA SER A 118 -0.80 11.53 -0.01
C SER A 118 0.00 12.08 1.18
N ILE A 119 0.50 13.31 1.08
CA ILE A 119 1.18 14.01 2.18
C ILE A 119 0.19 14.29 3.33
N ILE A 120 -1.05 14.64 3.02
CA ILE A 120 -2.08 15.04 4.00
C ILE A 120 -2.36 13.94 5.04
N PRO A 121 -2.71 12.70 4.67
CA PRO A 121 -2.93 11.63 5.64
C PRO A 121 -1.63 11.29 6.39
N THR A 122 -0.46 11.39 5.75
CA THR A 122 0.83 11.10 6.37
C THR A 122 1.14 12.04 7.54
N ILE A 123 0.87 13.34 7.39
CA ILE A 123 1.05 14.34 8.46
C ILE A 123 0.01 14.14 9.58
N ASN A 124 -1.21 13.72 9.23
CA ASN A 124 -2.31 13.58 10.20
C ASN A 124 -2.27 12.27 11.00
N ARG A 125 -1.44 11.28 10.62
CA ARG A 125 -1.28 9.98 11.32
C ARG A 125 -0.88 10.14 12.79
N GLY A 126 -0.16 11.20 13.16
CA GLY A 126 0.31 11.41 14.54
C GLY A 126 -0.73 11.99 15.51
N LYS A 127 -1.96 12.29 15.08
CA LYS A 127 -2.96 13.02 15.90
C LYS A 127 -4.09 12.17 16.49
N TYR A 128 -4.11 10.87 16.23
CA TYR A 128 -5.25 10.00 16.58
C TYR A 128 -4.78 8.74 17.32
N GLU A 129 -4.40 8.89 18.59
CA GLU A 129 -4.21 7.75 19.51
C GLU A 129 -5.51 7.36 20.24
N GLU A 130 -6.51 8.25 20.27
CA GLU A 130 -7.81 7.93 20.87
C GLU A 130 -8.81 7.39 19.85
N THR A 131 -9.33 6.20 20.15
CA THR A 131 -10.41 5.57 19.39
C THR A 131 -11.71 6.37 19.56
N LYS A 132 -11.98 7.30 18.63
CA LYS A 132 -13.28 7.99 18.60
C LYS A 132 -14.37 6.96 18.35
N VAL A 133 -15.37 6.90 19.23
CA VAL A 133 -16.55 6.05 19.06
C VAL A 133 -17.40 6.65 17.94
N VAL A 134 -17.26 6.13 16.72
CA VAL A 134 -18.04 6.57 15.54
C VAL A 134 -19.21 5.62 15.32
N LYS A 135 -20.39 6.16 14.98
CA LYS A 135 -21.57 5.35 14.63
C LYS A 135 -21.36 4.66 13.27
N PRO A 136 -21.82 3.41 13.09
CA PRO A 136 -21.66 2.71 11.83
C PRO A 136 -22.47 3.37 10.70
N ASP A 137 -21.79 3.67 9.60
CA ASP A 137 -22.37 4.09 8.32
C ASP A 137 -23.09 2.94 7.61
N PHE A 138 -23.87 3.26 6.58
CA PHE A 138 -24.72 2.31 5.86
C PHE A 138 -23.93 1.09 5.36
N THR A 139 -22.77 1.33 4.71
CA THR A 139 -21.92 0.25 4.20
C THR A 139 -21.35 -0.64 5.29
N SER A 140 -21.10 -0.09 6.47
CA SER A 140 -20.52 -0.84 7.57
C SER A 140 -21.55 -1.71 8.29
N ARG A 141 -22.83 -1.32 8.23
CA ARG A 141 -23.96 -2.17 8.68
C ARG A 141 -24.23 -3.31 7.72
N ILE A 142 -24.28 -3.04 6.42
CA ILE A 142 -24.63 -4.07 5.41
C ILE A 142 -23.52 -5.12 5.27
N PHE A 143 -22.24 -4.71 5.23
CA PHE A 143 -21.11 -5.63 5.09
C PHE A 143 -20.52 -6.13 6.43
N GLN A 144 -21.10 -5.70 7.56
CA GLN A 144 -20.66 -6.06 8.91
C GLN A 144 -19.15 -5.80 9.11
N LEU A 145 -18.71 -4.56 8.82
CA LEU A 145 -17.31 -4.15 8.84
C LEU A 145 -16.83 -3.81 10.27
N HIS A 146 -17.14 -4.66 11.23
CA HIS A 146 -16.74 -4.51 12.63
C HIS A 146 -15.81 -5.65 13.05
N GLY A 147 -14.98 -5.39 14.06
CA GLY A 147 -14.05 -6.37 14.60
C GLY A 147 -13.61 -6.03 16.01
N LYS A 148 -12.86 -6.96 16.62
CA LYS A 148 -12.28 -6.81 17.95
C LYS A 148 -10.84 -7.32 17.92
N TYR A 149 -9.92 -6.58 18.49
CA TYR A 149 -8.54 -7.03 18.70
C TYR A 149 -8.12 -6.79 20.14
N TYR A 150 -7.16 -7.59 20.61
CA TYR A 150 -6.58 -7.43 21.94
C TYR A 150 -5.38 -6.49 21.86
N ASP A 151 -5.45 -5.36 22.57
CA ASP A 151 -4.34 -4.42 22.68
C ASP A 151 -3.43 -4.83 23.83
N GLN A 152 -2.18 -5.18 23.52
CA GLN A 152 -1.18 -5.58 24.51
C GLN A 152 -0.68 -4.40 25.35
N LYS A 153 -0.72 -3.17 24.83
CA LYS A 153 -0.27 -1.97 25.53
C LYS A 153 -1.29 -1.56 26.60
N GLU A 154 -2.57 -1.62 26.27
CA GLU A 154 -3.65 -1.25 27.21
C GLU A 154 -4.25 -2.43 27.99
N SER A 155 -3.85 -3.67 27.66
CA SER A 155 -4.41 -4.91 28.20
C SER A 155 -5.94 -4.96 28.12
N LYS A 156 -6.50 -4.44 27.02
CA LYS A 156 -7.94 -4.31 26.78
C LYS A 156 -8.30 -4.81 25.38
N THR A 157 -9.51 -5.34 25.25
CA THR A 157 -10.08 -5.66 23.93
C THR A 157 -10.72 -4.42 23.34
N ILE A 158 -10.16 -3.92 22.24
CA ILE A 158 -10.65 -2.75 21.52
C ILE A 158 -11.58 -3.22 20.41
N ASN A 159 -12.79 -2.67 20.39
CA ASN A 159 -13.75 -2.88 19.31
C ASN A 159 -13.54 -1.78 18.27
N TYR A 160 -13.44 -2.16 17.00
CA TYR A 160 -13.32 -1.21 15.90
C TYR A 160 -14.42 -1.41 14.86
N ILE A 161 -14.71 -0.35 14.14
CA ILE A 161 -15.69 -0.31 13.06
C ILE A 161 -15.02 0.41 11.89
N GLY A 162 -14.99 -0.24 10.72
CA GLY A 162 -14.61 0.43 9.48
C GLY A 162 -15.65 1.48 9.14
N ILE A 163 -15.24 2.67 8.72
CA ILE A 163 -16.15 3.75 8.31
C ILE A 163 -15.78 4.22 6.92
N ARG A 164 -16.77 4.71 6.15
CA ARG A 164 -16.57 5.25 4.80
C ARG A 164 -15.88 4.26 3.86
N TRP A 165 -16.19 2.97 4.01
CA TRP A 165 -15.57 1.93 3.20
C TRP A 165 -15.80 2.14 1.69
N TRP A 166 -17.02 2.55 1.30
CA TRP A 166 -17.34 2.90 -0.10
C TRP A 166 -16.42 3.98 -0.70
N LEU A 167 -15.98 4.95 0.11
CA LEU A 167 -15.06 5.99 -0.35
C LEU A 167 -13.66 5.38 -0.58
N GLY A 168 -13.26 4.45 0.29
CA GLY A 168 -12.04 3.66 0.11
C GLY A 168 -12.06 2.88 -1.20
N GLU A 169 -13.17 2.21 -1.53
CA GLU A 169 -13.33 1.47 -2.79
C GLU A 169 -13.15 2.38 -4.02
N ILE A 170 -13.77 3.57 -4.01
CA ILE A 170 -13.62 4.54 -5.12
C ILE A 170 -12.16 4.98 -5.26
N ILE A 171 -11.51 5.36 -4.15
CA ILE A 171 -10.11 5.79 -4.17
C ILE A 171 -9.21 4.67 -4.68
N MET A 172 -9.42 3.44 -4.23
CA MET A 172 -8.64 2.27 -4.63
C MET A 172 -8.85 1.92 -6.10
N PHE A 173 -10.08 2.04 -6.62
CA PHE A 173 -10.35 1.86 -8.05
C PHE A 173 -9.57 2.86 -8.91
N PHE A 174 -9.61 4.15 -8.57
CA PHE A 174 -8.82 5.16 -9.30
C PHE A 174 -7.31 4.98 -9.11
N ALA A 175 -6.86 4.58 -7.92
CA ALA A 175 -5.46 4.26 -7.69
C ALA A 175 -5.00 3.07 -8.55
N GLY A 176 -5.82 2.03 -8.65
CA GLY A 176 -5.58 0.89 -9.54
C GLY A 176 -5.51 1.32 -11.00
N MET A 177 -6.45 2.16 -11.45
CA MET A 177 -6.48 2.68 -12.82
C MET A 177 -5.24 3.50 -13.21
N LEU A 178 -4.55 4.07 -12.22
CA LEU A 178 -3.31 4.83 -12.40
C LEU A 178 -2.03 4.01 -12.27
N SER A 179 -2.12 2.76 -11.81
CA SER A 179 -0.97 1.86 -11.58
C SER A 179 -0.52 1.18 -12.86
#